data_AF-A0A1H9P208-F1
#
_entry.id   AF-A0A1H9P208-F1
#
_cell.length_a   1.000
_cell.length_b   1.000
_cell.length_c   1.000
_cell.angle_alpha   90.00
_cell.angle_beta   90.00
_cell.angle_gamma   90.00
#
_symmetry.space_group_name_H-M   'P 1'
#
loop_
_entity.id
_entity.type
_entity.pdbx_description
1 polymer ?
#
loop_
_entity_poly.entity_id
_entity_poly.type
_entity_poly.pdbx_seq_one_letter_code
_entity_poly.pdbx_strand_id
1 'polypeptide(L)'
;MTGTREPISAEDALRRFPELGALVALRERQWRFHLLTEDDKLVAVAATHTEERYTDAVFVFDRHHVLANRLVEDGVVWMKDGSDLVEVVSDLLALPAPGEPGAPNLVIRPTSLWIP
;
A
#
# COMPACT_ATOMS: atom_id res chain seq x y z
N MET A 1 -11.82 -0.69 30.50
CA MET A 1 -12.16 0.71 30.21
C MET A 1 -11.60 1.07 28.85
N THR A 2 -12.34 0.77 27.79
CA THR A 2 -11.96 1.09 26.41
C THR A 2 -12.28 2.57 26.20
N GLY A 3 -11.30 3.44 26.40
CA GLY A 3 -11.47 4.86 26.09
C GLY A 3 -11.70 4.97 24.59
N THR A 4 -12.94 5.22 24.17
CA THR A 4 -13.26 5.54 22.78
C THR A 4 -12.55 6.85 22.46
N ARG A 5 -11.35 6.76 21.89
CA ARG A 5 -10.64 7.94 21.38
C ARG A 5 -11.54 8.53 20.31
N GLU A 6 -11.97 9.76 20.56
CA GLU A 6 -12.73 10.52 19.58
C GLU A 6 -11.92 10.56 18.27
N PRO A 7 -12.50 10.16 17.13
CA PRO A 7 -11.77 10.13 15.87
C PRO A 7 -11.29 11.55 15.53
N ILE A 8 -10.00 11.69 15.23
CA ILE A 8 -9.44 12.96 14.77
C ILE A 8 -10.03 13.31 13.41
N SER A 9 -10.23 14.60 13.14
CA SER A 9 -10.65 15.07 11.82
C SER A 9 -9.58 14.74 10.77
N ALA A 10 -9.97 14.60 9.51
CA ALA A 10 -9.01 14.37 8.42
C ALA A 10 -8.01 15.54 8.29
N GLU A 11 -8.47 16.77 8.52
CA GLU A 11 -7.63 17.97 8.53
C GLU A 11 -6.59 17.92 9.66
N ASP A 12 -6.99 17.55 10.88
CA ASP A 12 -6.05 17.38 11.98
C ASP A 12 -5.09 16.22 11.77
N ALA A 13 -5.56 15.12 11.16
CA ALA A 13 -4.71 14.00 10.80
C ALA A 13 -3.62 14.43 9.82
N LEU A 14 -3.98 15.14 8.74
CA LEU A 14 -3.04 15.64 7.73
C LEU A 14 -2.09 16.70 8.30
N ARG A 15 -2.56 17.54 9.23
CA ARG A 15 -1.69 18.50 9.92
C ARG A 15 -0.63 17.82 10.78
N ARG A 16 -0.95 16.67 11.40
CA ARG A 16 -0.04 15.90 12.26
C ARG A 16 0.83 14.92 11.47
N PHE A 17 0.29 14.36 10.40
CA PHE A 17 0.90 13.35 9.54
C PHE A 17 0.68 13.74 8.07
N PRO A 18 1.47 14.70 7.55
CA PRO A 18 1.32 15.19 6.17
C PRO A 18 1.41 14.09 5.11
N GLU A 19 2.19 13.03 5.39
CA GLU A 19 2.35 11.87 4.53
C GLU A 19 1.03 11.14 4.21
N LEU A 20 0.02 11.26 5.09
CA LEU A 20 -1.32 10.70 4.84
C LEU A 20 -2.00 11.35 3.63
N GLY A 21 -1.52 12.50 3.16
CA GLY A 21 -1.97 13.12 1.91
C GLY A 21 -1.86 12.19 0.71
N ALA A 22 -0.85 11.32 0.67
CA ALA A 22 -0.72 10.31 -0.38
C ALA A 22 -1.90 9.32 -0.37
N LEU A 23 -2.34 8.87 0.80
CA LEU A 23 -3.49 7.96 0.92
C LEU A 23 -4.81 8.65 0.60
N VAL A 24 -4.95 9.93 0.95
CA VAL A 24 -6.13 10.72 0.55
C VAL A 24 -6.20 10.81 -0.98
N ALA A 25 -5.07 11.07 -1.65
CA ALA A 25 -5.01 11.09 -3.10
C ALA A 25 -5.34 9.72 -3.73
N LEU A 26 -4.92 8.60 -3.13
CA LEU A 26 -5.33 7.26 -3.58
C LEU A 26 -6.86 7.07 -3.46
N ARG A 27 -7.45 7.51 -2.34
CA ARG A 27 -8.91 7.43 -2.14
C ARG A 27 -9.69 8.22 -3.20
N GLU A 28 -9.18 9.39 -3.60
CA GLU A 28 -9.78 10.20 -4.68
C GLU A 28 -9.68 9.51 -6.06
N ARG A 29 -8.68 8.65 -6.24
CA ARG A 29 -8.48 7.79 -7.42
C ARG A 29 -9.23 6.45 -7.32
N GLN A 30 -10.28 6.37 -6.50
CA GLN A 30 -11.14 5.19 -6.35
C GLN A 30 -10.43 3.93 -5.82
N TRP A 31 -9.29 4.10 -5.14
CA TRP A 31 -8.68 2.98 -4.41
C TRP A 31 -9.59 2.52 -3.28
N ARG A 32 -9.66 1.20 -3.09
CA ARG A 32 -10.44 0.57 -2.02
C ARG A 32 -9.55 0.37 -0.79
N PHE A 33 -10.00 0.88 0.35
CA PHE A 33 -9.28 0.75 1.61
C PHE A 33 -9.86 -0.38 2.46
N HIS A 34 -8.98 -1.13 3.11
CA HIS A 34 -9.29 -2.26 3.98
C HIS A 34 -8.50 -2.14 5.28
N LEU A 35 -9.15 -2.43 6.40
CA LEU A 35 -8.47 -2.54 7.69
C LEU A 35 -8.07 -4.00 7.89
N LEU A 36 -6.79 -4.26 8.11
CA LEU A 36 -6.28 -5.58 8.41
C LEU A 36 -6.15 -5.71 9.93
N THR A 37 -6.79 -6.72 10.50
CA THR A 37 -6.80 -6.95 11.95
C THR A 37 -6.33 -8.36 12.28
N GLU A 38 -5.53 -8.48 13.34
CA GLU A 38 -5.11 -9.75 13.95
C GLU A 38 -5.47 -9.69 15.44
N ASP A 39 -6.13 -10.71 15.98
CA ASP A 39 -6.62 -10.74 17.36
C ASP A 39 -7.35 -9.44 17.80
N ASP A 40 -8.27 -8.96 16.97
CA ASP A 40 -9.02 -7.69 17.13
C ASP A 40 -8.17 -6.41 17.20
N LYS A 41 -6.87 -6.50 16.86
CA LYS A 41 -5.97 -5.34 16.79
C LYS A 41 -5.71 -4.97 15.34
N LEU A 42 -5.79 -3.68 15.03
CA LEU A 42 -5.38 -3.16 13.73
C LEU A 42 -3.87 -3.40 13.54
N VAL A 43 -3.51 -4.17 12.53
CA VAL A 43 -2.11 -4.48 12.17
C VAL A 43 -1.64 -3.72 10.94
N ALA A 44 -2.55 -3.38 10.02
CA ALA A 44 -2.24 -2.55 8.86
C ALA A 44 -3.49 -1.93 8.25
N VAL A 45 -3.28 -0.89 7.45
CA VAL A 45 -4.25 -0.39 6.48
C VAL A 45 -3.78 -0.81 5.09
N ALA A 46 -4.63 -1.51 4.35
CA ALA A 46 -4.37 -1.84 2.95
C ALA A 46 -5.20 -0.94 2.03
N ALA A 47 -4.62 -0.51 0.91
CA ALA A 47 -5.32 0.15 -0.17
C ALA A 47 -5.07 -0.64 -1.46
N THR A 48 -6.12 -0.96 -2.21
CA THR A 48 -6.01 -1.71 -3.46
C THR A 48 -6.69 -0.99 -4.62
N HIS A 49 -6.10 -1.12 -5.80
CA HIS A 49 -6.66 -0.66 -7.06
C HIS A 49 -6.50 -1.73 -8.12
N THR A 50 -7.61 -2.19 -8.66
CA THR A 50 -7.65 -3.30 -9.62
C THR A 50 -8.09 -2.78 -10.96
N GLU A 51 -7.26 -3.05 -11.96
CA GLU A 51 -7.55 -2.89 -13.39
C GLU A 51 -7.67 -4.29 -14.02
N GLU A 52 -8.08 -4.35 -15.29
CA GLU A 52 -8.28 -5.63 -16.00
C GLU A 52 -7.04 -6.55 -15.96
N ARG A 53 -5.83 -5.97 -16.03
CA ARG A 53 -4.57 -6.72 -16.20
C ARG A 53 -3.67 -6.75 -14.96
N TYR A 54 -4.00 -6.01 -13.91
CA TYR A 54 -3.19 -5.95 -12.70
C TYR A 54 -3.97 -5.45 -11.49
N THR A 55 -3.45 -5.75 -10.31
CA THR A 55 -3.86 -5.14 -9.05
C THR A 55 -2.66 -4.50 -8.38
N ASP A 56 -2.79 -3.22 -8.06
CA ASP A 56 -1.85 -2.52 -7.20
C ASP A 56 -2.34 -2.58 -5.76
N ALA A 57 -1.42 -2.77 -4.83
CA ALA A 57 -1.70 -2.78 -3.41
C ALA A 57 -0.64 -1.99 -2.63
N VAL A 58 -1.10 -1.24 -1.62
CA VAL A 58 -0.26 -0.54 -0.64
C VAL A 58 -0.70 -1.01 0.74
N PHE A 59 0.25 -1.42 1.58
CA PHE A 59 0.06 -1.84 2.96
C PHE A 59 0.83 -0.87 3.84
N VAL A 60 0.14 -0.21 4.77
CA VAL A 60 0.71 0.69 5.76
C VAL A 60 0.61 0.01 7.11
N PHE A 61 1.73 -0.46 7.65
CA PHE A 61 1.79 -1.09 8.97
C PHE A 61 1.92 -0.01 10.04
N ASP A 62 2.84 0.92 9.82
CA ASP A 62 3.02 2.12 10.63
C ASP A 62 3.70 3.22 9.79
N ARG A 63 4.11 4.31 10.44
CA ARG A 63 4.73 5.48 9.79
C ARG A 63 6.14 5.24 9.23
N HIS A 64 6.73 4.09 9.51
CA HIS A 64 8.10 3.71 9.17
C HIS A 64 8.16 2.39 8.39
N HIS A 65 7.02 1.76 8.12
CA HIS A 65 6.95 0.51 7.39
C HIS A 65 5.73 0.48 6.47
N VAL A 66 6.03 0.59 5.18
CA VAL A 66 5.07 0.60 4.08
C VAL A 66 5.54 -0.37 3.02
N LEU A 67 4.64 -1.21 2.54
CA LEU A 67 4.87 -2.14 1.44
C LEU A 67 3.94 -1.81 0.29
N ALA A 68 4.46 -1.69 -0.92
CA ALA A 68 3.66 -1.62 -2.13
C ALA A 68 4.00 -2.77 -3.07
N ASN A 69 3.01 -3.24 -3.83
CA ASN A 69 3.24 -4.21 -4.89
C ASN A 69 2.27 -4.04 -6.06
N ARG A 70 2.71 -4.53 -7.23
CA ARG A 70 1.88 -4.78 -8.41
C ARG A 70 1.80 -6.27 -8.65
N LEU A 71 0.57 -6.77 -8.66
CA LEU A 71 0.20 -8.15 -8.94
C LEU A 71 -0.37 -8.24 -10.36
N VAL A 72 0.08 -9.21 -11.15
CA VAL A 72 -0.56 -9.66 -12.40
C VAL A 72 -1.03 -11.11 -12.21
N GLU A 73 -1.66 -11.69 -13.24
CA GLU A 73 -2.18 -13.08 -13.21
C GLU A 73 -1.16 -14.10 -12.68
N ASP A 74 0.10 -14.01 -13.12
CA ASP A 74 1.17 -14.94 -12.77
C ASP A 74 1.85 -14.66 -11.42
N GLY A 75 1.52 -13.55 -10.74
CA GLY A 75 2.08 -13.20 -9.44
C GLY A 75 2.59 -11.75 -9.33
N VAL A 76 3.37 -11.49 -8.27
CA VAL A 76 3.90 -10.15 -7.98
C VAL A 76 5.04 -9.84 -8.95
N VAL A 77 4.94 -8.77 -9.72
CA VAL A 77 5.97 -8.37 -10.70
C VAL A 77 6.78 -7.16 -10.27
N TRP A 78 6.31 -6.46 -9.25
CA TRP A 78 7.01 -5.35 -8.63
C TRP A 78 6.63 -5.27 -7.17
N MET A 79 7.61 -4.94 -6.33
CA MET A 79 7.41 -4.76 -4.89
C MET A 79 8.41 -3.72 -4.39
N LYS A 80 7.97 -2.87 -3.48
CA LYS A 80 8.83 -1.95 -2.74
C LYS A 80 8.44 -1.93 -1.27
N ASP A 81 9.42 -2.23 -0.43
CA ASP A 81 9.39 -2.05 1.01
C ASP A 81 10.16 -0.76 1.34
N GLY A 82 9.59 0.09 2.19
CA GLY A 82 10.20 1.36 2.56
C GLY A 82 9.58 2.00 3.79
N SER A 83 10.27 3.03 4.28
CA SER A 83 9.84 3.81 5.46
C SER A 83 9.19 5.14 5.12
N ASP A 84 9.19 5.54 3.85
CA ASP A 84 8.54 6.76 3.35
C ASP A 84 7.30 6.39 2.52
N LEU A 85 6.13 6.72 3.06
CA LEU A 85 4.84 6.46 2.43
C LEU A 85 4.69 7.17 1.08
N VAL A 86 5.16 8.40 0.97
CA VAL A 86 5.00 9.20 -0.26
C VAL A 86 5.89 8.63 -1.35
N GLU A 87 7.13 8.29 -1.00
CA GLU A 87 8.08 7.67 -1.93
C GLU A 87 7.55 6.33 -2.46
N VAL A 88 7.08 5.46 -1.57
CA VAL A 88 6.58 4.13 -1.93
C VAL A 88 5.34 4.22 -2.83
N VAL A 89 4.40 5.10 -2.49
CA VAL A 89 3.18 5.33 -3.30
C VAL A 89 3.52 5.95 -4.65
N SER A 90 4.43 6.93 -4.69
CA SER A 90 4.84 7.60 -5.92
C SER A 90 5.47 6.61 -6.90
N ASP A 91 6.36 5.74 -6.43
CA ASP A 91 7.02 4.75 -7.28
C ASP A 91 6.03 3.73 -7.87
N LEU A 92 5.07 3.27 -7.08
CA LEU A 92 4.02 2.36 -7.55
C LEU A 92 3.16 3.01 -8.64
N LEU A 93 2.76 4.28 -8.43
CA LEU A 93 1.94 5.03 -9.38
C LEU A 93 2.70 5.42 -10.65
N ALA A 94 4.03 5.45 -10.61
CA ALA A 94 4.87 5.73 -11.76
C ALA A 94 5.06 4.51 -12.69
N LEU A 95 4.62 3.31 -12.28
CA LEU A 95 4.77 2.10 -13.07
C LEU A 95 3.89 2.12 -14.33
N PRO A 96 4.46 1.94 -15.53
CA PRO A 96 3.69 1.75 -16.77
C PRO A 96 2.75 0.55 -16.66
N ALA A 97 1.64 0.59 -17.40
CA ALA A 97 0.69 -0.51 -17.39
C ALA A 97 1.33 -1.79 -17.98
N PRO A 98 0.91 -2.99 -17.58
CA PRO A 98 1.43 -4.23 -18.16
C PRO A 98 1.43 -4.21 -19.69
N GLY A 99 2.54 -4.61 -20.31
CA GLY A 99 2.72 -4.60 -21.76
C GLY A 99 3.19 -3.27 -22.36
N GLU A 100 3.28 -2.19 -21.57
CA GLU A 100 3.90 -0.94 -22.00
C GLU A 100 5.43 -0.99 -21.84
N PRO A 101 6.20 -0.21 -22.62
CA PRO A 101 7.64 -0.11 -22.44
C PRO A 101 8.02 0.31 -21.01
N GLY A 102 8.89 -0.48 -20.36
CA GLY A 102 9.33 -0.24 -18.99
C GLY A 102 8.41 -0.81 -17.91
N ALA A 103 7.29 -1.45 -18.27
CA ALA A 103 6.44 -2.14 -17.30
C ALA A 103 7.18 -3.34 -16.66
N PRO A 104 7.15 -3.50 -15.33
CA PRO A 104 7.65 -4.71 -14.68
C PRO A 104 6.91 -5.95 -15.17
N ASN A 105 7.65 -6.99 -15.54
CA ASN A 105 7.10 -8.23 -16.10
C ASN A 105 7.70 -9.50 -15.50
N LEU A 106 8.71 -9.39 -14.63
CA LEU A 106 9.37 -10.53 -14.02
C LEU A 106 8.69 -10.85 -12.69
N VAL A 107 8.10 -12.03 -12.59
CA VAL A 107 7.48 -12.49 -11.34
C VAL A 107 8.54 -12.69 -10.26
N ILE A 108 8.37 -11.95 -9.16
CA ILE A 108 9.14 -12.08 -7.92
C ILE A 108 8.70 -13.36 -7.23
N ARG A 109 9.58 -14.36 -7.22
CA ARG A 109 9.34 -15.60 -6.48
C ARG A 109 9.92 -15.48 -5.07
N PRO A 110 9.18 -15.86 -4.02
CA PRO A 110 9.76 -15.98 -2.69
C PRO A 110 10.87 -17.03 -2.73
N THR A 111 12.05 -16.68 -2.25
CA THR A 111 13.10 -17.66 -2.01
C THR A 111 12.72 -18.44 -0.75
N SER A 112 12.55 -19.76 -0.86
CA SER A 112 12.18 -20.65 0.26
C SER A 112 13.26 -20.77 1.35
N LEU A 113 14.29 -19.93 1.34
CA LEU A 113 15.35 -19.89 2.35
C LEU A 113 14.88 -19.05 3.53
N TRP A 114 14.04 -19.66 4.36
CA TRP A 114 13.95 -19.28 5.75
C TRP A 114 15.25 -19.71 6.43
N ILE A 115 16.08 -18.75 6.84
CA ILE A 115 17.27 -19.00 7.64
C ILE A 115 16.96 -18.49 9.05
N PRO A 116 16.87 -19.38 10.07
CA PRO A 116 16.60 -18.99 11.46
C PRO A 116 17.69 -18.09 12.06
#